data_AF-U4V3J6-F1
#
_entry.id   AF-U4V3J6-F1
#
_cell.length_a   1.000
_cell.length_b   1.000
_cell.length_c   1.000
_cell.angle_alpha   90.00
_cell.angle_beta   90.00
_cell.angle_gamma   90.00
#
_symmetry.space_group_name_H-M   'P 1'
#
loop_
_entity.id
_entity.type
_entity.pdbx_description
1 polymer ?
#
loop_
_entity_poly.entity_id
_entity_poly.type
_entity_poly.pdbx_seq_one_letter_code
_entity_poly.pdbx_strand_id
1 'polypeptide(L)' 'MKNCVLLENYYLPGDLKRQIGAFVEYYNNQRYHESLGNVTPADVYFGRDKAIIREREKIKKLTIKNRRLQHQKQAA' A
#
# COMPACT_ATOMS: atom_id res chain seq x y z
N MET A 1 -12.21 13.09 -19.83
CA MET A 1 -10.98 12.28 -19.99
C MET A 1 -11.03 11.14 -18.99
N LYS A 2 -10.92 9.85 -19.29
CA LYS A 2 -10.72 9.07 -20.52
C LYS A 2 -11.36 7.71 -20.19
N ASN A 3 -12.47 7.37 -20.83
CA ASN A 3 -13.01 5.99 -20.80
C ASN A 3 -12.38 5.22 -21.97
N CYS A 4 -11.05 5.18 -22.03
CA CYS A 4 -10.35 4.30 -22.95
C CYS A 4 -9.99 3.05 -22.16
N VAL A 5 -10.75 1.97 -22.35
CA VAL A 5 -10.31 0.65 -21.94
C VAL A 5 -9.25 0.23 -22.95
N LEU A 6 -7.99 0.27 -22.54
CA LEU A 6 -6.88 -0.32 -23.30
C LEU A 6 -7.04 -1.84 -23.21
N LEU A 7 -7.71 -2.43 -24.19
CA LEU A 7 -7.71 -3.89 -24.34
C LEU A 7 -6.36 -4.29 -24.94
N GLU A 8 -5.46 -4.81 -24.10
CA GLU A 8 -4.32 -5.56 -24.61
C GLU A 8 -4.84 -6.88 -25.19
N ASN A 9 -4.74 -7.04 -26.51
CA ASN A 9 -5.09 -8.28 -27.17
C ASN A 9 -3.93 -9.27 -26.99
N TYR A 10 -4.19 -10.35 -26.27
CA TYR A 10 -3.21 -11.42 -26.07
C TYR A 10 -3.22 -12.36 -27.26
N TYR A 11 -2.23 -12.21 -28.14
CA TYR A 11 -2.09 -13.07 -29.33
C TYR A 11 -1.63 -14.50 -29.00
N LEU A 12 -1.08 -14.72 -27.79
CA LEU A 12 -0.64 -16.02 -27.31
C LEU A 12 -1.25 -16.29 -25.92
N PRO A 13 -1.93 -17.43 -25.70
CA PRO A 13 -2.52 -17.77 -24.40
C PRO A 13 -1.51 -17.81 -23.23
N GLY A 14 -0.23 -18.07 -23.52
CA GLY A 14 0.85 -18.05 -22.53
C GLY A 14 1.14 -16.65 -21.97
N ASP A 15 1.00 -15.61 -22.80
CA ASP A 15 1.24 -14.22 -22.37
C ASP A 15 0.13 -13.72 -21.45
N LEU A 16 -1.12 -14.09 -21.72
CA LEU A 16 -2.25 -13.79 -20.84
C LEU A 16 -2.05 -14.42 -19.46
N LYS A 17 -1.67 -15.70 -19.39
CA LYS A 17 -1.39 -16.37 -18.12
C LYS A 17 -0.26 -15.68 -17.34
N ARG A 18 0.82 -15.29 -18.02
CA ARG A 18 1.94 -14.56 -17.40
C ARG A 18 1.48 -13.21 -16.85
N GLN A 19 0.71 -12.45 -17.63
CA GLN A 19 0.23 -11.14 -17.19
C GLN A 19 -0.77 -11.23 -16.04
N ILE A 20 -1.69 -12.21 -16.05
CA ILE A 20 -2.58 -12.46 -14.91
C ILE A 20 -1.77 -12.80 -13.65
N GLY A 21 -0.77 -13.69 -13.77
CA GLY A 21 0.10 -14.04 -12.65
C GLY A 21 0.82 -12.83 -12.07
N ALA A 22 1.38 -11.97 -12.94
CA ALA A 22 2.02 -10.73 -12.51
C ALA A 22 1.05 -9.76 -11.82
N PHE A 23 -0.18 -9.65 -12.31
CA PHE A 23 -1.21 -8.81 -11.70
C PHE A 23 -1.60 -9.34 -10.31
N VAL A 24 -1.84 -10.64 -10.16
CA VAL A 24 -2.20 -11.26 -8.88
C VAL A 24 -1.09 -11.06 -7.85
N GLU A 25 0.17 -11.26 -8.24
CA GLU A 25 1.33 -11.05 -7.37
C GLU A 25 1.42 -9.59 -6.91
N TYR A 26 1.32 -8.64 -7.85
CA TYR A 26 1.33 -7.22 -7.52
C TYR A 26 0.17 -6.81 -6.60
N TYR A 27 -1.05 -7.23 -6.92
CA TYR A 27 -2.25 -6.87 -6.16
C TYR A 27 -2.18 -7.39 -4.73
N ASN A 28 -1.81 -8.65 -4.55
CA ASN A 28 -1.83 -9.30 -3.24
C ASN A 28 -0.66 -8.92 -2.35
N ASN A 29 0.55 -8.75 -2.91
CA ASN A 29 1.77 -8.64 -2.12
C ASN A 29 2.41 -7.25 -2.13
N GLN A 30 2.05 -6.37 -3.06
CA GLN A 30 2.73 -5.08 -3.23
C GLN A 30 1.78 -3.88 -3.16
N ARG A 31 0.54 -4.02 -3.63
CA ARG A 31 -0.42 -2.92 -3.64
C ARG A 31 -1.02 -2.70 -2.26
N TYR A 32 -0.91 -1.46 -1.77
CA TYR A 32 -1.60 -1.02 -0.57
C TYR A 32 -3.05 -0.63 -0.89
N HIS A 33 -3.97 -0.99 0.01
CA HIS A 33 -5.40 -0.66 -0.14
C HIS A 33 -5.90 0.20 1.03
N GLU A 34 -6.49 1.35 0.70
CA GLU A 34 -7.03 2.28 1.70
C GLU A 34 -8.11 1.65 2.58
N SER A 35 -8.99 0.85 1.99
CA SER A 35 -10.04 0.11 2.71
C SER A 35 -9.50 -0.89 3.74
N LEU A 36 -8.24 -1.31 3.59
CA LEU A 36 -7.55 -2.21 4.52
C LEU A 36 -6.67 -1.43 5.51
N GLY A 37 -6.74 -0.10 5.57
CA GLY A 37 -5.84 0.70 6.40
C GLY A 37 -4.44 0.87 5.80
N ASN A 38 -4.34 0.86 4.46
CA ASN A 38 -3.10 0.97 3.70
C ASN A 38 -2.09 -0.15 4.03
N VAL A 39 -2.58 -1.38 4.20
CA VAL A 39 -1.75 -2.60 4.17
C VAL A 39 -2.06 -3.40 2.89
N THR A 40 -1.25 -4.43 2.62
CA THR A 40 -1.45 -5.32 1.46
C THR A 40 -2.51 -6.38 1.77
N PRO A 41 -3.21 -6.95 0.77
CA PRO A 41 -4.13 -8.05 0.99
C PRO A 41 -3.46 -9.27 1.65
N ALA A 42 -2.20 -9.56 1.30
CA ALA A 42 -1.41 -10.61 1.95
C ALA A 42 -1.22 -10.35 3.44
N ASP A 43 -0.94 -9.11 3.85
CA ASP A 43 -0.80 -8.79 5.28
C ASP A 43 -2.09 -9.01 6.07
N VAL A 44 -3.24 -8.74 5.46
CA VAL A 44 -4.55 -9.05 6.07
C VAL A 44 -4.78 -10.55 6.13
N TYR A 45 -4.52 -11.26 5.03
CA TYR A 45 -4.69 -12.71 4.96
C TYR A 45 -3.84 -13.45 6.01
N PHE A 46 -2.59 -13.04 6.19
CA PHE A 46 -1.68 -13.60 7.19
C PHE A 46 -1.84 -12.98 8.60
N GLY A 47 -2.80 -12.06 8.80
CA GLY A 47 -3.10 -11.45 10.10
C GLY A 47 -2.00 -10.54 10.67
N ARG A 48 -1.13 -9.99 9.80
CA ARG A 48 -0.04 -9.07 10.17
C ARG A 48 -0.49 -7.60 10.21
N ASP A 49 -1.63 -7.30 9.60
CA ASP A 49 -2.25 -5.98 9.46
C ASP A 49 -2.27 -5.18 10.77
N LYS A 50 -2.81 -5.77 11.85
CA LYS A 50 -2.98 -5.07 13.14
C LYS A 50 -1.66 -4.63 13.75
N ALA A 51 -0.61 -5.45 13.61
CA ALA A 51 0.72 -5.12 14.13
C ALA A 51 1.33 -3.96 13.33
N ILE A 52 1.22 -3.99 12.00
CA ILE A 52 1.72 -2.94 11.11
C ILE A 52 1.04 -1.59 11.42
N ILE A 53 -0.29 -1.60 11.53
CA ILE A 53 -1.07 -0.38 11.79
C ILE A 53 -0.68 0.22 13.16
N ARG A 54 -0.59 -0.62 14.21
CA ARG A 54 -0.21 -0.16 15.55
C ARG A 54 1.17 0.50 15.58
N GLU A 55 2.16 -0.09 14.91
CA GLU A 55 3.51 0.48 14.88
C GLU A 55 3.53 1.82 14.13
N ARG A 56 2.81 1.92 13.00
CA ARG A 56 2.68 3.18 12.25
C ARG A 56 2.03 4.29 13.08
N GLU A 57 0.99 3.99 13.85
CA GLU A 57 0.36 4.96 14.75
C GLU A 57 1.32 5.47 15.83
N LYS A 58 2.12 4.57 16.42
CA LYS A 58 3.13 4.90 17.42
C LYS A 58 4.19 5.84 16.82
N ILE A 59 4.72 5.50 15.65
CA ILE A 59 5.70 6.34 14.94
C ILE A 59 5.09 7.71 14.63
N LYS A 60 3.87 7.76 14.09
CA LYS A 60 3.19 9.03 13.77
C LYS A 60 3.05 9.94 14.99
N LYS A 61 2.64 9.39 16.14
CA LYS A 61 2.53 10.14 17.40
C LYS A 61 3.89 10.70 17.84
N LEU A 62 4.95 9.88 17.81
CA LEU A 62 6.29 10.29 18.19
C LEU A 62 6.83 11.40 17.26
N THR A 63 6.67 11.25 15.95
CA THR A 63 7.10 12.24 14.96
C THR A 63 6.40 13.57 15.15
N ILE A 64 5.09 13.57 15.41
CA ILE A 64 4.34 14.80 15.69
C ILE A 64 4.85 15.48 16.97
N LYS A 65 5.10 14.72 18.04
CA LYS A 65 5.64 15.25 19.30
C LYS A 65 7.01 15.89 19.10
N ASN A 66 7.91 15.19 18.41
CA ASN A 66 9.27 15.70 18.14
C ASN A 66 9.25 16.98 17.32
N ARG A 67 8.40 17.04 16.29
CA ARG A 67 8.23 18.25 15.47
C ARG A 67 7.71 19.44 16.29
N ARG A 68 6.76 19.22 17.21
CA ARG A 68 6.28 20.28 18.12
C ARG A 68 7.38 20.81 19.04
N LEU A 69 8.20 19.90 19.59
CA LEU A 69 9.33 20.29 20.44
C LEU A 69 10.37 21.11 19.67
N GLN A 70 10.72 20.70 18.46
CA GLN A 70 11.65 21.45 17.60
C GLN A 70 11.12 22.85 17.29
N HIS A 71 9.84 22.97 16.97
CA HIS A 71 9.21 24.27 16.71
C HIS A 71 9.23 25.18 17.95
N GLN A 72 8.95 24.65 19.15
CA GLN A 72 9.05 25.43 20.40
C GLN A 72 10.47 25.91 20.67
N LYS A 73 11.48 25.07 20.42
CA LYS A 73 12.90 25.46 20.57
C LYS A 73 13.34 26.54 19.59
N GLN A 74 12.75 26.60 18.40
CA GLN A 74 13.06 27.64 17.40
C GLN A 74 12.38 28.98 17.69
N ALA A 75 11.29 28.97 18.48
CA ALA A 75 10.54 30.16 18.83
C ALA A 75 11.03 30.84 20.13
N ALA A 76 11.96 30.22 20.86
CA ALA A 76 12.63 30.74 22.05
C ALA A 76 14.00 31.32 21.67
#